data_AF-A0A7K4BH22-F1
#
_entry.id   AF-A0A7K4BH22-F1
#
_cell.length_a   1.000
_cell.length_b   1.000
_cell.length_c   1.000
_cell.angle_alpha   90.00
_cell.angle_beta   90.00
_cell.angle_gamma   90.00
#
_symmetry.space_group_name_H-M   'P 1'
#
loop_
_entity.id
_entity.type
_entity.pdbx_description
1 polymer ?
#
loop_
_entity_poly.entity_id
_entity_poly.type
_entity_poly.pdbx_seq_one_letter_code
_entity_poly.pdbx_strand_id
1 'polypeptide(L)' 'MKLDELRFGPELVERGFASLQGGGVIMDVVNAQQAELAEEAGAIAVMALERVPADIRTAGGVARMADPQRII' A
#
# COMPACT_ATOMS: atom_id res chain seq x y z
N MET A 1 -14.72 -15.26 11.10
CA MET A 1 -13.74 -16.30 10.74
C MET A 1 -12.40 -15.83 11.27
N LYS A 2 -11.82 -16.59 12.19
CA LYS A 2 -10.55 -16.24 12.82
C LYS A 2 -9.39 -16.89 12.05
N LEU A 3 -8.21 -16.26 12.07
CA LEU A 3 -7.06 -16.70 11.27
C LEU A 3 -6.56 -18.10 11.68
N ASP A 4 -6.69 -18.45 12.96
CA ASP A 4 -6.35 -19.73 13.59
C ASP A 4 -7.26 -20.89 13.16
N GLU A 5 -8.41 -20.60 12.56
CA GLU A 5 -9.31 -21.61 11.97
C GLU A 5 -8.81 -22.08 10.60
N LEU A 6 -7.94 -21.30 9.95
CA LEU A 6 -7.34 -21.62 8.65
C LEU A 6 -6.01 -22.37 8.84
N ARG A 7 -5.88 -23.56 8.27
CA ARG A 7 -4.68 -24.42 8.43
C ARG A 7 -3.81 -24.55 7.19
N PHE A 8 -4.37 -24.33 6.00
CA PHE A 8 -3.68 -24.50 4.73
C PHE A 8 -4.43 -23.77 3.61
N GLY A 9 -3.78 -23.60 2.45
CA GLY A 9 -4.36 -23.02 1.25
C GLY A 9 -4.05 -21.54 1.04
N PRO A 10 -4.38 -20.99 -0.14
CA PRO A 10 -4.07 -19.61 -0.52
C PRO A 10 -4.72 -18.60 0.42
N GLU A 11 -5.93 -18.89 0.91
CA GLU A 11 -6.64 -18.00 1.83
C GLU A 11 -5.89 -17.77 3.15
N LEU A 12 -5.23 -18.79 3.69
CA LEU A 12 -4.38 -18.64 4.87
C LEU A 12 -3.20 -17.70 4.57
N VAL A 13 -2.57 -17.86 3.41
CA VAL A 13 -1.38 -17.08 3.03
C VAL A 13 -1.74 -15.61 2.78
N GLU A 14 -2.80 -15.34 2.02
CA GLU A 14 -3.25 -13.99 1.70
C GLU A 14 -3.72 -13.23 2.94
N ARG A 15 -4.55 -13.87 3.78
CA ARG A 15 -5.01 -13.26 5.03
C ARG A 15 -3.88 -13.15 6.06
N GLY A 16 -2.97 -14.13 6.09
CA GLY A 16 -1.77 -14.10 6.90
C GLY A 16 -0.89 -12.90 6.56
N PHE A 17 -0.64 -12.66 5.27
CA PHE A 17 0.09 -11.49 4.80
C PHE A 17 -0.59 -10.18 5.22
N ALA A 18 -1.91 -10.07 5.08
CA ALA A 18 -2.64 -8.89 5.55
C ALA A 18 -2.54 -8.70 7.08
N SER A 19 -2.49 -9.78 7.85
CA SER A 19 -2.38 -9.71 9.32
C SER A 19 -1.02 -9.20 9.81
N LEU A 20 0.06 -9.40 9.03
CA LEU A 20 1.39 -8.85 9.33
C LEU A 20 1.41 -7.32 9.30
N GLN A 21 0.45 -6.72 8.59
CA GLN A 21 0.32 -5.27 8.48
C GLN A 21 -0.50 -4.67 9.64
N GLY A 22 -1.07 -5.50 10.52
CA GLY A 22 -1.89 -5.06 11.65
C GLY A 22 -1.10 -4.20 12.65
N GLY A 23 -1.65 -3.04 13.00
CA GLY A 23 -1.04 -2.11 13.97
C GLY A 23 0.00 -1.16 13.36
N GLY A 24 0.31 -1.28 12.07
CA GLY A 24 1.19 -0.38 11.35
C GLY A 24 0.47 0.76 10.62
N VAL A 25 1.27 1.61 9.97
CA VAL A 25 0.79 2.66 9.06
C VAL A 25 1.27 2.37 7.64
N ILE A 26 0.37 2.50 6.67
CA ILE A 26 0.68 2.44 5.23
C ILE A 26 0.60 3.86 4.68
N MET A 27 1.64 4.34 4.00
CA MET A 27 1.71 5.72 3.51
C MET A 27 1.61 5.80 1.98
N ASP A 28 0.80 6.73 1.49
CA ASP A 28 0.71 7.09 0.07
C ASP A 28 1.98 7.86 -0.36
N VAL A 29 2.64 7.43 -1.44
CA VAL A 29 3.87 8.05 -1.96
C VAL A 29 3.81 8.21 -3.48
N VAL A 30 4.42 9.28 -4.01
CA VAL A 30 4.44 9.57 -5.46
C VAL A 30 5.83 9.54 -6.10
N ASN A 31 6.87 9.31 -5.31
CA ASN A 31 8.26 9.18 -5.79
C ASN A 31 9.14 8.43 -4.78
N ALA A 32 10.35 8.06 -5.21
CA ALA A 32 11.31 7.31 -4.40
C ALA A 32 11.70 8.04 -3.09
N GLN A 33 11.89 9.36 -3.14
CA GLN A 33 12.25 10.13 -1.96
C GLN A 33 11.18 10.07 -0.86
N GLN A 34 9.90 10.12 -1.24
CA GLN A 34 8.80 9.94 -0.29
C GLN A 34 8.72 8.52 0.26
N ALA A 35 9.08 7.51 -0.54
CA ALA A 35 9.15 6.13 -0.08
C ALA A 35 10.24 5.94 0.97
N GLU A 36 11.44 6.48 0.74
CA GLU A 36 12.55 6.48 1.71
C GLU A 36 12.13 7.18 3.02
N LEU A 37 11.54 8.37 2.92
CA LEU A 37 11.06 9.11 4.10
C LEU A 37 9.96 8.36 4.87
N ALA A 38 9.07 7.66 4.17
CA ALA A 38 8.02 6.87 4.81
C ALA A 38 8.60 5.67 5.57
N GLU A 39 9.59 4.98 5.00
CA GLU A 39 10.32 3.90 5.67
C GLU A 39 11.05 4.42 6.91
N GLU A 40 11.78 5.53 6.79
CA GLU A 40 12.47 6.17 7.93
C GLU A 40 11.51 6.60 9.04
N ALA A 41 10.30 7.04 8.68
CA ALA A 41 9.25 7.41 9.62
C ALA A 41 8.58 6.20 10.30
N GLY A 42 8.93 4.97 9.90
CA GLY A 42 8.40 3.73 10.48
C GLY A 42 7.09 3.25 9.84
N ALA A 43 6.80 3.63 8.59
CA ALA A 43 5.74 3.02 7.82
C ALA A 43 6.04 1.53 7.59
N ILE A 44 5.03 0.67 7.73
CA ILE A 44 5.20 -0.77 7.53
C ILE A 44 5.16 -1.17 6.05
N ALA A 45 4.60 -0.30 5.22
CA ALA A 45 4.43 -0.44 3.80
C ALA A 45 4.13 0.93 3.18
N VAL A 46 4.31 1.04 1.86
CA VAL A 46 3.94 2.22 1.08
C VAL A 46 2.96 1.86 -0.02
N MET A 47 2.11 2.81 -0.39
CA MET A 47 1.22 2.73 -1.54
C MET A 47 1.74 3.68 -2.63
N ALA A 48 2.28 3.11 -3.70
CA ALA A 48 2.85 3.88 -4.80
C ALA A 48 1.76 4.39 -5.75
N LEU A 49 1.74 5.70 -5.98
CA LEU A 49 0.72 6.40 -6.75
C LEU A 49 1.36 7.37 -7.76
N GLU A 50 0.63 7.71 -8.82
CA GLU A 50 1.03 8.81 -9.71
C GLU A 50 0.77 10.19 -9.08
N ARG A 51 -0.31 10.28 -8.28
CA ARG A 51 -0.81 11.49 -7.63
C ARG A 51 -1.53 11.10 -6.34
N VAL A 52 -1.42 11.93 -5.30
CA VAL A 52 -2.14 11.71 -4.04
C VAL A 52 -3.64 11.98 -4.20
N PRO A 53 -4.51 11.41 -3.34
CA PRO A 53 -5.96 11.58 -3.45
C PRO A 53 -6.43 13.05 -3.43
N ALA A 54 -5.73 13.93 -2.71
CA ALA A 54 -6.04 15.36 -2.67
C ALA A 54 -5.86 16.02 -4.05
N ASP A 55 -4.79 15.68 -4.76
CA ASP A 55 -4.52 16.18 -6.11
C ASP A 55 -5.50 15.63 -7.13
N ILE A 56 -5.84 14.33 -7.02
CA ILE A 56 -6.85 13.70 -7.88
C ILE A 56 -8.20 14.40 -7.74
N ARG A 57 -8.63 14.70 -6.51
CA ARG A 57 -9.90 15.42 -6.24
C ARG A 57 -9.90 16.83 -6.81
N THR A 58 -8.77 17.53 -6.74
CA THR A 58 -8.63 18.92 -7.20
C THR A 58 -8.56 19.01 -8.73
N ALA A 59 -7.78 18.12 -9.37
CA ALA A 59 -7.59 18.13 -10.82
C ALA A 59 -8.81 17.59 -11.58
N GLY A 60 -9.59 16.69 -10.98
CA GLY A 60 -10.65 15.97 -11.66
C GLY A 60 -10.12 15.02 -12.77
N GLY A 61 -11.00 14.65 -13.69
CA GLY A 61 -10.67 13.74 -14.79
C GLY A 61 -10.61 12.26 -14.39
N VAL A 62 -9.90 11.45 -15.17
CA VAL A 62 -9.83 9.99 -14.99
C VAL A 62 -8.52 9.61 -14.27
N ALA A 63 -8.64 9.02 -13.09
CA ALA A 63 -7.53 8.37 -12.39
C ALA A 63 -7.39 6.91 -12.84
N ARG A 64 -6.17 6.46 -13.10
CA ARG A 64 -5.82 5.09 -13.50
C ARG A 64 -4.71 4.54 -12.61
N MET A 65 -4.34 3.29 -12.83
CA MET A 65 -3.13 2.69 -12.25
C MET A 65 -1.89 3.55 -12.58
N ALA A 66 -0.96 3.64 -11.62
CA ALA A 66 0.34 4.27 -11.87
C ALA A 66 1.12 3.52 -12.94
N ASP A 67 2.02 4.23 -13.64
CA ASP A 67 2.92 3.60 -14.60
C ASP A 67 3.78 2.55 -13.89
N PRO A 68 3.87 1.29 -14.38
CA PRO A 68 4.73 0.26 -13.80
C PRO A 68 6.18 0.71 -13.60
N GLN A 69 6.72 1.59 -14.46
CA GLN A 69 8.08 2.14 -14.32
C GLN A 69 8.26 3.01 -13.07
N ARG A 70 7.18 3.46 -12.43
CA ARG A 70 7.23 4.21 -11.16
C ARG A 70 7.09 3.33 -9.94
N ILE A 71 6.73 2.06 -10.12
CA ILE A 71 6.51 1.08 -9.05
C ILE A 71 7.72 0.17 -8.86
N ILE A 72 8.42 -0.16 -9.97
CA ILE A 72 9.60 -1.04 -10.00
C ILE A 72 10.86 -0.22 -9.78
#